data_AF-A0A944N9U1-F1
#
_entry.id   AF-A0A944N9U1-F1
#
_cell.length_a   1.000
_cell.length_b   1.000
_cell.length_c   1.000
_cell.angle_alpha   90.00
_cell.angle_beta   90.00
_cell.angle_gamma   90.00
#
_symmetry.space_group_name_H-M   'P 1'
#
loop_
_entity.id
_entity.type
_entity.pdbx_description
1 polymer ?
#
loop_
_entity_poly.entity_id
_entity_poly.type
_entity_poly.pdbx_seq_one_letter_code
_entity_poly.pdbx_strand_id
1 'polypeptide(L)'
;MVRVKLIHIAMLLLTTLLFSGCITDPGRGGHEAVVDFTQLANDTNTEDDSTVAVPVEEVVRPDRQVFIQRDYCACKSGKAVILNDCDSYCASAPQTTQPTLHVRVALGAEIELNSELGDLYNWCYKEIEDGFFSPSCSLKLYDGQTTKYLDIQDLTPGSKMFSVNINSLPQNVTYVATLVEGSSGSDASSDEFQIRMIEPPSTDTPVSGPLQIMPVSQYSCINRRGIPDSEPYDYEGMVRLHYYYAENNLPPPLSPGELNGLWKYLFCHDVNTYGDIDGPLYPRLENQPRNFMLWNQSDPRFVDADASTIIDVHELIERRLLDEYNVTSTINLFSSFTWANRPTTDSSTSLPRHGYFMTPWVDSQTNRAFCPTQEHYNGNQPIFRVLKELIGVDTEAIYLAEREPLVIIDSSGAVHNYPNDVMVIRETILKEIWFYYENGQHYVPDEVTASTKTIMFYYPPDTTNPYVRKSDQRIYTIKYAADIGSTNTSNDLPTSVRPSDKRYGCVPKGDAIQ
;
A
#
# COMPACT_ATOMS: atom_id res chain seq x y z
N MET A 1 49.87 -45.82 -25.70
CA MET A 1 49.43 -47.22 -25.91
C MET A 1 47.98 -47.30 -25.46
N VAL A 2 47.04 -47.23 -26.42
CA VAL A 2 46.22 -48.37 -26.92
C VAL A 2 45.09 -48.68 -25.93
N ARG A 3 43.78 -48.71 -26.26
CA ARG A 3 42.95 -48.45 -27.46
C ARG A 3 41.49 -48.44 -26.90
N VAL A 4 40.63 -47.46 -27.22
CA VAL A 4 39.66 -47.44 -28.34
C VAL A 4 38.48 -48.44 -28.19
N LYS A 5 37.23 -47.95 -28.09
CA LYS A 5 36.17 -47.96 -29.14
C LYS A 5 34.83 -47.42 -28.55
N LEU A 6 34.20 -46.37 -29.11
CA LEU A 6 33.48 -46.19 -30.39
C LEU A 6 32.16 -47.00 -30.49
N ILE A 7 31.00 -46.33 -30.74
CA ILE A 7 30.12 -46.40 -31.96
C ILE A 7 28.70 -46.83 -31.47
N HIS A 8 27.51 -46.36 -31.91
CA HIS A 8 27.03 -45.43 -32.96
C HIS A 8 25.47 -45.26 -32.87
N ILE A 9 24.96 -44.14 -33.44
CA ILE A 9 23.80 -43.97 -34.38
C ILE A 9 22.39 -44.41 -33.89
N ALA A 10 21.39 -43.53 -33.73
CA ALA A 10 20.64 -42.62 -34.64
C ALA A 10 19.38 -43.23 -35.29
N MET A 11 18.44 -42.33 -35.62
CA MET A 11 17.18 -42.46 -36.37
C MET A 11 15.94 -43.00 -35.63
N LEU A 12 14.69 -42.66 -35.98
CA LEU A 12 13.99 -41.55 -36.66
C LEU A 12 12.54 -42.09 -36.83
N LEU A 13 11.54 -41.20 -36.96
CA LEU A 13 10.16 -41.43 -37.46
C LEU A 13 9.15 -42.14 -36.52
N LEU A 14 8.05 -41.47 -36.12
CA LEU A 14 6.84 -41.08 -36.87
C LEU A 14 5.84 -42.23 -36.96
N THR A 15 4.74 -42.14 -36.22
CA THR A 15 3.43 -42.72 -36.59
C THR A 15 2.31 -41.94 -35.92
N THR A 16 1.56 -41.23 -36.75
CA THR A 16 0.19 -40.74 -36.54
C THR A 16 -0.84 -41.83 -36.89
N LEU A 17 -2.11 -41.51 -36.58
CA LEU A 17 -3.38 -42.06 -37.09
C LEU A 17 -3.99 -43.19 -36.22
N LEU A 18 -5.29 -43.33 -36.00
CA LEU A 18 -6.55 -42.60 -36.30
C LEU A 18 -7.68 -43.46 -35.69
N PHE A 19 -8.81 -42.87 -35.31
CA PHE A 19 -10.21 -43.36 -35.46
C PHE A 19 -11.10 -42.19 -34.97
N SER A 20 -11.85 -41.42 -35.77
CA SER A 20 -12.88 -41.69 -36.81
C SER A 20 -14.04 -42.53 -36.25
N GLY A 21 -15.33 -42.15 -36.31
CA GLY A 21 -16.07 -41.04 -36.93
C GLY A 21 -17.42 -40.86 -36.17
N CYS A 22 -18.49 -40.23 -36.66
CA CYS A 22 -18.89 -39.78 -37.99
C CYS A 22 -20.25 -39.01 -37.91
N ILE A 23 -20.48 -38.05 -38.84
CA ILE A 23 -21.75 -37.73 -39.56
C ILE A 23 -22.80 -36.87 -38.81
N THR A 24 -23.35 -35.72 -39.27
CA THR A 24 -23.57 -35.10 -40.61
C THR A 24 -23.85 -33.57 -40.57
N ASP A 25 -23.45 -32.90 -41.67
CA ASP A 25 -23.65 -31.55 -42.31
C ASP A 25 -25.09 -30.92 -42.32
N PRO A 26 -25.39 -29.71 -42.89
CA PRO A 26 -24.55 -28.63 -43.48
C PRO A 26 -24.92 -27.14 -43.17
N GLY A 27 -23.98 -26.22 -43.49
CA GLY A 27 -24.35 -24.99 -44.23
C GLY A 27 -23.69 -23.64 -43.88
N ARG A 28 -22.72 -23.25 -44.74
CA ARG A 28 -22.64 -21.95 -45.48
C ARG A 28 -21.73 -20.80 -44.99
N GLY A 29 -20.64 -20.60 -45.76
CA GLY A 29 -20.04 -19.31 -46.18
C GLY A 29 -19.02 -18.67 -45.22
N GLY A 30 -17.84 -18.21 -45.61
CA GLY A 30 -17.17 -18.09 -46.91
C GLY A 30 -15.75 -17.60 -46.64
N HIS A 31 -14.79 -18.13 -47.41
CA HIS A 31 -13.35 -18.00 -47.21
C HIS A 31 -12.77 -16.63 -47.60
N GLU A 32 -11.74 -16.28 -46.84
CA GLU A 32 -10.59 -15.42 -47.15
C GLU A 32 -10.04 -15.60 -48.58
N ALA A 33 -9.50 -14.52 -49.14
CA ALA A 33 -8.57 -14.60 -50.25
C ALA A 33 -7.33 -13.75 -49.96
N VAL A 34 -6.20 -14.45 -50.09
CA VAL A 34 -4.81 -14.02 -50.00
C VAL A 34 -4.42 -13.17 -51.22
N VAL A 35 -3.53 -12.21 -50.97
CA VAL A 35 -2.97 -11.24 -51.91
C VAL A 35 -2.02 -11.90 -52.92
N ASP A 36 -2.16 -11.54 -54.21
CA ASP A 36 -1.19 -11.82 -55.27
C ASP A 36 -0.61 -10.50 -55.79
N PHE A 37 0.72 -10.42 -55.84
CA PHE A 37 1.50 -9.30 -56.36
C PHE A 37 2.11 -9.73 -57.68
N THR A 38 1.69 -9.11 -58.79
CA THR A 38 2.56 -8.62 -59.89
C THR A 38 1.72 -8.16 -61.08
N GLN A 39 1.76 -6.86 -61.38
CA GLN A 39 2.17 -6.39 -62.71
C GLN A 39 2.38 -4.87 -62.71
N LEU A 40 3.60 -4.50 -63.11
CA LEU A 40 4.07 -3.15 -63.42
C LEU A 40 3.91 -2.88 -64.92
N ALA A 41 3.81 -1.57 -65.22
CA ALA A 41 4.13 -0.88 -66.47
C ALA A 41 3.04 -0.71 -67.55
N ASN A 42 2.55 0.53 -67.68
CA ASN A 42 2.86 1.37 -68.86
C ASN A 42 2.43 2.84 -68.67
N ASP A 43 3.44 3.70 -68.46
CA ASP A 43 3.71 5.01 -69.07
C ASP A 43 2.57 5.80 -69.77
N THR A 44 2.30 7.03 -69.33
CA THR A 44 2.88 8.29 -69.88
C THR A 44 2.08 9.56 -69.47
N ASN A 45 2.85 10.58 -69.03
CA ASN A 45 2.60 12.03 -69.01
C ASN A 45 1.19 12.60 -69.32
N THR A 46 0.62 13.28 -68.32
CA THR A 46 0.11 14.66 -68.48
C THR A 46 0.05 15.33 -67.12
N GLU A 47 0.55 16.55 -67.00
CA GLU A 47 0.40 17.42 -65.85
C GLU A 47 -1.09 17.58 -65.54
N ASP A 48 -1.51 17.15 -64.35
CA ASP A 48 -2.77 17.57 -63.76
C ASP A 48 -2.52 17.93 -62.30
N ASP A 49 -2.89 19.16 -61.98
CA ASP A 49 -2.85 19.78 -60.65
C ASP A 49 -3.92 19.10 -59.79
N SER A 50 -3.65 17.88 -59.32
CA SER A 50 -4.45 17.26 -58.28
C SER A 50 -3.80 17.55 -56.94
N THR A 51 -4.33 18.55 -56.25
CA THR A 51 -4.18 18.73 -54.81
C THR A 51 -4.45 17.40 -54.13
N VAL A 52 -3.39 16.76 -53.64
CA VAL A 52 -3.48 15.65 -52.70
C VAL A 52 -4.11 16.23 -51.44
N ALA A 53 -5.40 16.03 -51.26
CA ALA A 53 -6.05 16.27 -50.00
C ALA A 53 -5.41 15.33 -48.97
N VAL A 54 -4.53 15.90 -48.14
CA VAL A 54 -4.10 15.30 -46.88
C VAL A 54 -5.38 14.94 -46.11
N PRO A 55 -5.52 13.73 -45.55
CA PRO A 55 -6.65 13.44 -44.68
C PRO A 55 -6.60 14.47 -43.55
N VAL A 56 -7.62 15.30 -43.45
CA VAL A 56 -7.81 16.13 -42.26
C VAL A 56 -7.97 15.13 -41.12
N GLU A 57 -7.03 15.12 -40.17
CA GLU A 57 -7.23 14.40 -38.91
C GLU A 57 -8.55 14.91 -38.34
N GLU A 58 -9.55 14.03 -38.24
CA GLU A 58 -10.81 14.38 -37.60
C GLU A 58 -10.46 14.84 -36.19
N VAL A 59 -10.78 16.10 -35.88
CA VAL A 59 -10.60 16.65 -34.54
C VAL A 59 -11.61 15.92 -33.66
N VAL A 60 -11.13 15.02 -32.80
CA VAL A 60 -11.98 14.30 -31.85
C VAL A 60 -11.67 14.79 -30.44
N ARG A 61 -12.70 14.92 -29.62
CA ARG A 61 -12.53 15.26 -28.21
C ARG A 61 -11.71 14.17 -27.51
N PRO A 62 -10.58 14.50 -26.87
CA PRO A 62 -9.72 13.49 -26.27
C PRO A 62 -10.44 12.69 -25.18
N ASP A 63 -10.49 11.37 -25.36
CA ASP A 63 -11.09 10.41 -24.44
C ASP A 63 -10.04 9.88 -23.45
N ARG A 64 -10.42 9.71 -22.18
CA ARG A 64 -9.57 9.23 -21.07
C ARG A 64 -8.32 10.07 -20.81
N GLN A 65 -8.38 11.36 -21.14
CA GLN A 65 -7.29 12.33 -20.91
C GLN A 65 -7.58 13.27 -19.72
N VAL A 66 -8.68 13.06 -19.01
CA VAL A 66 -8.95 13.70 -17.71
C VAL A 66 -8.72 12.65 -16.63
N PHE A 67 -7.75 12.89 -15.76
CA PHE A 67 -7.37 11.98 -14.68
C PHE A 67 -7.89 12.49 -13.34
N ILE A 68 -8.74 11.71 -12.69
CA ILE A 68 -9.31 12.03 -11.38
C ILE A 68 -8.25 11.80 -10.30
N GLN A 69 -7.94 12.85 -9.52
CA GLN A 69 -7.02 12.72 -8.40
C GLN A 69 -7.70 12.01 -7.22
N ARG A 70 -6.94 11.22 -6.47
CA ARG A 70 -7.48 10.38 -5.38
C ARG A 70 -7.93 11.15 -4.15
N ASP A 71 -7.68 12.47 -4.07
CA ASP A 71 -8.04 13.36 -2.96
C ASP A 71 -9.46 13.94 -3.08
N TYR A 72 -10.35 13.35 -3.88
CA TYR A 72 -11.73 13.82 -4.00
C TYR A 72 -12.49 13.68 -2.68
N CYS A 73 -13.28 14.70 -2.33
CA CYS A 73 -13.96 14.74 -1.05
C CYS A 73 -15.38 15.25 -1.14
N ALA A 74 -16.31 14.57 -0.48
CA ALA A 74 -17.67 15.05 -0.35
C ALA A 74 -17.92 15.58 1.05
N CYS A 75 -18.43 16.81 1.11
CA CYS A 75 -18.60 17.54 2.36
C CYS A 75 -20.05 18.00 2.56
N LYS A 76 -20.47 18.04 3.82
CA LYS A 76 -21.70 18.68 4.28
C LYS A 76 -21.45 19.29 5.66
N SER A 77 -21.70 20.59 5.81
CA SER A 77 -21.51 21.32 7.07
C SER A 77 -20.13 21.07 7.71
N GLY A 78 -19.09 21.05 6.87
CA GLY A 78 -17.71 20.89 7.34
C GLY A 78 -17.31 19.46 7.70
N LYS A 79 -18.16 18.47 7.43
CA LYS A 79 -17.92 17.05 7.71
C LYS A 79 -17.92 16.21 6.44
N ALA A 80 -17.11 15.15 6.43
CA ALA A 80 -17.07 14.19 5.35
C ALA A 80 -18.38 13.40 5.25
N VAL A 81 -18.84 13.17 4.01
CA VAL A 81 -20.03 12.35 3.72
C VAL A 81 -19.73 11.22 2.71
N ILE A 82 -18.45 10.95 2.45
CA ILE A 82 -17.98 9.77 1.71
C ILE A 82 -16.76 9.13 2.41
N LEU A 83 -16.49 7.86 2.09
CA LEU A 83 -15.28 7.16 2.54
C LEU A 83 -14.05 7.52 1.69
N ASN A 84 -13.35 8.62 2.00
CA ASN A 84 -12.09 8.98 1.31
C ASN A 84 -11.15 9.91 2.12
N ASP A 85 -11.06 9.72 3.45
CA ASP A 85 -10.18 10.51 4.35
C ASP A 85 -10.31 12.04 4.17
N CYS A 86 -11.55 12.52 4.31
CA CYS A 86 -11.94 13.88 3.89
C CYS A 86 -12.05 14.89 5.03
N ASP A 87 -11.72 14.52 6.27
CA ASP A 87 -12.02 15.36 7.43
C ASP A 87 -11.26 16.68 7.41
N SER A 88 -9.97 16.65 7.07
CA SER A 88 -9.13 17.85 6.97
C SER A 88 -9.56 18.77 5.83
N TYR A 89 -9.90 18.19 4.68
CA TYR A 89 -10.43 18.93 3.54
C TYR A 89 -11.79 19.55 3.87
N CYS A 90 -12.75 18.77 4.38
CA CYS A 90 -14.09 19.26 4.67
C CYS A 90 -14.12 20.31 5.80
N ALA A 91 -13.21 20.24 6.78
CA ALA A 91 -13.10 21.27 7.81
C ALA A 91 -12.66 22.64 7.26
N SER A 92 -11.91 22.65 6.15
CA SER A 92 -11.38 23.88 5.52
C SER A 92 -12.14 24.30 4.25
N ALA A 93 -12.90 23.38 3.65
CA ALA A 93 -13.69 23.63 2.45
C ALA A 93 -14.84 24.63 2.71
N PRO A 94 -15.34 25.30 1.65
CA PRO A 94 -16.54 26.12 1.73
C PRO A 94 -17.69 25.35 2.37
N GLN A 95 -18.31 25.95 3.38
CA GLN A 95 -19.36 25.28 4.17
C GLN A 95 -20.64 25.16 3.33
N THR A 96 -20.93 23.95 2.86
CA THR A 96 -22.14 23.62 2.10
C THR A 96 -23.21 23.03 3.01
N THR A 97 -24.47 23.44 2.84
CA THR A 97 -25.60 22.86 3.58
C THR A 97 -26.08 21.53 3.00
N GLN A 98 -25.70 21.26 1.75
CA GLN A 98 -26.03 20.04 1.02
C GLN A 98 -24.75 19.24 0.72
N PRO A 99 -24.81 17.89 0.73
CA PRO A 99 -23.72 17.03 0.28
C PRO A 99 -23.16 17.48 -1.07
N THR A 100 -21.90 17.91 -1.08
CA THR A 100 -21.22 18.40 -2.28
C THR A 100 -19.91 17.66 -2.43
N LEU A 101 -19.74 16.95 -3.55
CA LEU A 101 -18.49 16.31 -3.95
C LEU A 101 -17.57 17.36 -4.57
N HIS A 102 -16.31 17.37 -4.17
CA HIS A 102 -15.24 18.20 -4.72
C HIS A 102 -14.20 17.28 -5.34
N VAL A 103 -13.88 17.50 -6.61
CA VAL A 103 -12.99 16.64 -7.37
C VAL A 103 -11.89 17.48 -8.00
N ARG A 104 -10.65 17.04 -7.80
CA ARG A 104 -9.47 17.61 -8.46
C ARG A 104 -9.06 16.71 -9.61
N VAL A 105 -8.58 17.30 -10.70
CA VAL A 105 -8.13 16.56 -11.88
C VAL A 105 -6.70 16.91 -12.27
N ALA A 106 -6.05 15.99 -12.96
CA ALA A 106 -4.92 16.26 -13.84
C ALA A 106 -5.36 16.05 -15.29
N LEU A 107 -4.75 16.80 -16.22
CA LEU A 107 -5.09 16.73 -17.64
C LEU A 107 -3.93 16.09 -18.40
N GLY A 108 -4.25 15.28 -19.39
CA GLY A 108 -3.27 14.69 -20.31
C GLY A 108 -2.78 15.68 -21.36
N ALA A 109 -1.67 15.33 -22.01
CA ALA A 109 -1.01 16.19 -23.00
C ALA A 109 -1.93 16.54 -24.19
N GLU A 110 -2.85 15.65 -24.56
CA GLU A 110 -3.82 15.86 -25.64
C GLU A 110 -4.85 16.95 -25.33
N ILE A 111 -5.07 17.28 -24.05
CA ILE A 111 -5.89 18.42 -23.63
C ILE A 111 -4.99 19.63 -23.38
N GLU A 112 -3.93 19.49 -22.57
CA GLU A 112 -3.10 20.63 -22.14
C GLU A 112 -2.34 21.30 -23.28
N LEU A 113 -1.91 20.54 -24.30
CA LEU A 113 -1.16 21.09 -25.44
C LEU A 113 -2.05 21.45 -26.64
N ASN A 114 -3.34 21.11 -26.57
CA ASN A 114 -4.29 21.44 -27.63
C ASN A 114 -4.67 22.92 -27.54
N SER A 115 -4.43 23.66 -28.62
CA SER A 115 -4.67 25.12 -28.68
C SER A 115 -6.16 25.50 -28.57
N GLU A 116 -7.06 24.57 -28.86
CA GLU A 116 -8.49 24.79 -28.70
C GLU A 116 -8.95 24.45 -27.28
N LEU A 117 -8.50 23.34 -26.71
CA LEU A 117 -8.94 22.88 -25.38
C LEU A 117 -8.12 23.53 -24.26
N GLY A 118 -6.88 23.10 -24.03
CA GLY A 118 -5.95 23.69 -23.06
C GLY A 118 -6.29 23.49 -21.57
N ASP A 119 -7.58 23.43 -21.21
CA ASP A 119 -8.04 23.24 -19.84
C ASP A 119 -9.33 22.40 -19.76
N LEU A 120 -9.73 22.06 -18.52
CA LEU A 120 -10.93 21.25 -18.25
C LEU A 120 -12.22 21.98 -18.66
N TYR A 121 -12.26 23.31 -18.51
CA TYR A 121 -13.44 24.11 -18.84
C TYR A 121 -13.75 24.03 -20.34
N ASN A 122 -12.74 24.23 -21.19
CA ASN A 122 -12.89 24.13 -22.64
C ASN A 122 -13.11 22.68 -23.07
N TRP A 123 -12.47 21.70 -22.42
CA TRP A 123 -12.80 20.29 -22.65
C TRP A 123 -14.28 19.98 -22.36
N CYS A 124 -14.91 20.67 -21.41
CA CYS A 124 -16.32 20.49 -21.10
C CYS A 124 -17.28 21.31 -21.96
N TYR A 125 -16.91 22.52 -22.40
CA TYR A 125 -17.87 23.49 -22.95
C TYR A 125 -17.50 24.10 -24.29
N LYS A 126 -16.28 23.90 -24.78
CA LYS A 126 -15.85 24.46 -26.06
C LYS A 126 -16.20 23.51 -27.20
N GLU A 127 -16.97 24.03 -28.14
CA GLU A 127 -17.17 23.43 -29.46
C GLU A 127 -15.81 23.39 -30.19
N ILE A 128 -15.47 22.21 -30.70
CA ILE A 128 -14.32 21.98 -31.56
C ILE A 128 -14.85 21.50 -32.91
N GLU A 129 -14.01 21.39 -33.93
CA GLU A 129 -14.44 20.92 -35.25
C GLU A 129 -14.67 19.38 -35.31
N ASP A 130 -15.31 18.81 -34.27
CA ASP A 130 -15.67 17.39 -34.12
C ASP A 130 -17.07 17.05 -34.67
N GLY A 131 -17.79 18.06 -35.18
CA GLY A 131 -19.14 17.91 -35.71
C GLY A 131 -20.23 17.88 -34.63
N PHE A 132 -19.88 18.09 -33.36
CA PHE A 132 -20.82 18.16 -32.25
C PHE A 132 -21.01 19.61 -31.74
N PHE A 133 -22.21 19.92 -31.25
CA PHE A 133 -22.59 21.27 -30.83
C PHE A 133 -22.98 21.29 -29.35
N SER A 134 -22.71 22.41 -28.69
CA SER A 134 -23.06 22.69 -27.29
C SER A 134 -22.61 21.61 -26.30
N PRO A 135 -21.30 21.29 -26.23
CA PRO A 135 -20.79 20.30 -25.30
C PRO A 135 -21.03 20.71 -23.85
N SER A 136 -21.26 19.71 -23.01
CA SER A 136 -21.36 19.91 -21.58
C SER A 136 -20.97 18.65 -20.82
N CYS A 137 -20.26 18.85 -19.72
CA CYS A 137 -19.91 17.76 -18.82
C CYS A 137 -20.99 17.46 -17.78
N SER A 138 -21.10 16.19 -17.43
CA SER A 138 -21.86 15.70 -16.28
C SER A 138 -21.10 14.58 -15.59
N LEU A 139 -21.37 14.36 -14.30
CA LEU A 139 -20.86 13.21 -13.57
C LEU A 139 -21.82 12.04 -13.75
N LYS A 140 -21.38 11.03 -14.51
CA LYS A 140 -22.06 9.75 -14.67
C LYS A 140 -21.77 8.86 -13.46
N LEU A 141 -22.81 8.26 -12.89
CA LEU A 141 -22.74 7.41 -11.70
C LEU A 141 -23.46 6.09 -11.95
N TYR A 142 -22.79 4.97 -11.72
CA TYR A 142 -23.34 3.62 -11.87
C TYR A 142 -23.25 2.84 -10.56
N ASP A 143 -24.38 2.31 -10.07
CA ASP A 143 -24.46 1.55 -8.82
C ASP A 143 -24.48 0.02 -9.02
N GLY A 144 -24.29 -0.46 -10.25
CA GLY A 144 -24.45 -1.88 -10.61
C GLY A 144 -25.82 -2.25 -11.16
N GLN A 145 -26.81 -1.34 -11.12
CA GLN A 145 -28.16 -1.56 -11.66
C GLN A 145 -28.66 -0.38 -12.50
N THR A 146 -28.41 0.85 -12.04
CA THR A 146 -28.90 2.09 -12.65
C THR A 146 -27.77 3.07 -12.90
N THR A 147 -27.92 3.89 -13.95
CA THR A 147 -27.02 4.99 -14.25
C THR A 147 -27.73 6.32 -13.98
N LYS A 148 -27.04 7.24 -13.30
CA LYS A 148 -27.49 8.61 -13.02
C LYS A 148 -26.47 9.60 -13.57
N TYR A 149 -26.94 10.79 -13.91
CA TYR A 149 -26.11 11.90 -14.35
C TYR A 149 -26.38 13.08 -13.40
N LEU A 150 -25.31 13.68 -12.88
CA LEU A 150 -25.37 14.86 -12.04
C LEU A 150 -24.60 16.00 -12.68
N ASP A 151 -25.16 17.20 -12.60
CA ASP A 151 -24.52 18.39 -13.17
C ASP A 151 -23.27 18.78 -12.38
N ILE A 152 -22.20 19.11 -13.10
CA ILE A 152 -21.01 19.70 -12.49
C ILE A 152 -21.23 21.18 -12.21
N GLN A 153 -20.55 21.67 -11.18
CA GLN A 153 -20.63 23.04 -10.65
C GLN A 153 -19.22 23.58 -10.43
N ASP A 154 -19.10 24.89 -10.27
CA ASP A 154 -17.85 25.61 -9.95
C ASP A 154 -16.69 25.41 -10.95
N LEU A 155 -16.97 24.92 -12.16
CA LEU A 155 -15.97 24.81 -13.22
C LEU A 155 -15.80 26.15 -13.94
N THR A 156 -14.65 26.80 -13.74
CA THR A 156 -14.28 28.06 -14.38
C THR A 156 -13.06 27.89 -15.29
N PRO A 157 -12.83 28.78 -16.28
CA PRO A 157 -11.65 28.71 -17.15
C PRO A 157 -10.34 28.62 -16.35
N GLY A 158 -9.45 27.70 -16.74
CA GLY A 158 -8.20 27.40 -16.03
C GLY A 158 -8.33 26.60 -14.74
N SER A 159 -9.54 26.27 -14.27
CA SER A 159 -9.72 25.44 -13.07
C SER A 159 -9.34 23.97 -13.33
N LYS A 160 -8.69 23.36 -12.34
CA LYS A 160 -8.44 21.91 -12.26
C LYS A 160 -9.34 21.22 -11.24
N MET A 161 -10.43 21.87 -10.85
CA MET A 161 -11.40 21.36 -9.88
C MET A 161 -12.82 21.62 -10.34
N PHE A 162 -13.71 20.70 -10.00
CA PHE A 162 -15.15 20.85 -10.15
C PHE A 162 -15.87 20.32 -8.92
N SER A 163 -17.08 20.81 -8.69
CA SER A 163 -17.97 20.37 -7.61
C SER A 163 -19.20 19.68 -8.19
N VAL A 164 -19.84 18.78 -7.43
CA VAL A 164 -21.10 18.13 -7.82
C VAL A 164 -22.01 18.03 -6.60
N ASN A 165 -23.26 18.45 -6.74
CA ASN A 165 -24.25 18.24 -5.69
C ASN A 165 -24.74 16.78 -5.71
N ILE A 166 -24.47 16.05 -4.63
CA ILE A 166 -24.77 14.61 -4.52
C ILE A 166 -25.90 14.33 -3.52
N ASN A 167 -26.68 15.35 -3.14
CA ASN A 167 -27.77 15.20 -2.17
C ASN A 167 -28.86 14.21 -2.61
N SER A 168 -28.99 13.97 -3.91
CA SER A 168 -29.95 13.00 -4.48
C SER A 168 -29.50 11.54 -4.36
N LEU A 169 -28.26 11.28 -3.93
CA LEU A 169 -27.71 9.92 -3.83
C LEU A 169 -28.08 9.27 -2.50
N PRO A 170 -28.66 8.05 -2.52
CA PRO A 170 -28.81 7.23 -1.33
C PRO A 170 -27.48 6.97 -0.61
N GLN A 171 -27.54 6.94 0.72
CA GLN A 171 -26.44 6.53 1.58
C GLN A 171 -26.16 5.03 1.46
N ASN A 172 -24.94 4.61 1.82
CA ASN A 172 -24.46 3.23 1.82
C ASN A 172 -24.50 2.53 0.46
N VAL A 173 -24.61 3.28 -0.63
CA VAL A 173 -24.49 2.79 -2.01
C VAL A 173 -23.13 3.22 -2.56
N THR A 174 -22.39 2.26 -3.12
CA THR A 174 -21.15 2.53 -3.85
C THR A 174 -21.48 2.79 -5.31
N TYR A 175 -20.99 3.89 -5.86
CA TYR A 175 -21.09 4.24 -7.26
C TYR A 175 -19.70 4.20 -7.90
N VAL A 176 -19.64 3.69 -9.13
CA VAL A 176 -18.54 3.97 -10.06
C VAL A 176 -18.90 5.26 -10.80
N ALA A 177 -18.06 6.27 -10.63
CA ALA A 177 -18.23 7.62 -11.12
C ALA A 177 -17.27 7.88 -12.29
N THR A 178 -17.74 8.60 -13.30
CA THR A 178 -16.96 9.00 -14.46
C THR A 178 -17.43 10.39 -14.90
N LEU A 179 -16.50 11.32 -15.13
CA LEU A 179 -16.83 12.59 -15.78
C LEU A 179 -17.01 12.32 -17.27
N VAL A 180 -18.13 12.76 -17.86
CA VAL A 180 -18.44 12.53 -19.28
C VAL A 180 -18.91 13.81 -19.95
N GLU A 181 -18.45 14.03 -21.18
CA GLU A 181 -19.01 15.04 -22.08
C GLU A 181 -20.17 14.39 -22.85
N GLY A 182 -21.40 14.63 -22.39
CA GLY A 182 -22.56 13.84 -22.81
C GLY A 182 -23.59 14.57 -23.68
N SER A 183 -23.58 15.91 -23.72
CA SER A 183 -24.64 16.67 -24.40
C SER A 183 -24.40 16.81 -25.90
N SER A 184 -23.15 16.80 -26.33
CA SER A 184 -22.80 16.93 -27.74
C SER A 184 -22.91 15.59 -28.50
N GLY A 185 -22.69 14.47 -27.80
CA GLY A 185 -22.66 13.11 -28.36
C GLY A 185 -21.27 12.50 -28.52
N SER A 186 -20.20 13.19 -28.06
CA SER A 186 -18.82 12.66 -28.14
C SER A 186 -18.56 11.49 -27.17
N ASP A 187 -19.28 11.44 -26.04
CA ASP A 187 -19.13 10.44 -24.96
C ASP A 187 -17.70 10.33 -24.39
N ALA A 188 -16.83 11.29 -24.67
CA ALA A 188 -15.47 11.34 -24.14
C ALA A 188 -15.51 11.41 -22.60
N SER A 189 -14.71 10.58 -21.94
CA SER A 189 -14.80 10.37 -20.50
C SER A 189 -13.47 10.52 -19.77
N SER A 190 -13.53 10.78 -18.47
CA SER A 190 -12.37 10.59 -17.57
C SER A 190 -12.09 9.10 -17.31
N ASP A 191 -11.07 8.83 -16.51
CA ASP A 191 -10.97 7.58 -15.77
C ASP A 191 -12.09 7.45 -14.71
N GLU A 192 -12.30 6.21 -14.26
CA GLU A 192 -13.35 5.86 -13.33
C GLU A 192 -12.85 5.92 -11.88
N PHE A 193 -13.69 6.40 -10.97
CA PHE A 193 -13.40 6.43 -9.55
C PHE A 193 -14.61 5.99 -8.73
N GLN A 194 -14.40 5.58 -7.48
CA GLN A 194 -15.48 5.07 -6.65
C GLN A 194 -15.85 6.06 -5.55
N ILE A 195 -17.14 6.33 -5.41
CA ILE A 195 -17.68 7.07 -4.27
C ILE A 195 -18.68 6.20 -3.52
N ARG A 196 -18.62 6.23 -2.19
CA ARG A 196 -19.63 5.61 -1.34
C ARG A 196 -20.11 6.64 -0.33
N MET A 197 -21.38 6.98 -0.44
CA MET A 197 -22.05 7.89 0.49
C MET A 197 -22.12 7.24 1.88
N ILE A 198 -21.74 7.99 2.92
CA ILE A 198 -21.91 7.59 4.31
C ILE A 198 -22.81 8.59 5.04
N GLU A 199 -23.36 8.14 6.17
CA GLU A 199 -24.00 9.06 7.09
C GLU A 199 -22.93 10.00 7.66
N PRO A 200 -23.14 11.34 7.63
CA PRO A 200 -22.24 12.24 8.33
C PRO A 200 -22.22 11.81 9.79
N PRO A 201 -21.05 11.75 10.44
CA PRO A 201 -20.97 11.30 11.83
C PRO A 201 -21.95 12.12 12.68
N SER A 202 -23.01 11.46 13.15
CA SER A 202 -23.86 12.04 14.18
C SER A 202 -23.04 12.11 15.45
N THR A 203 -23.07 13.23 16.15
CA THR A 203 -22.29 13.46 17.37
C THR A 203 -22.70 12.56 18.55
N ASP A 204 -23.59 11.58 18.39
CA ASP A 204 -24.19 10.85 19.51
C ASP A 204 -24.46 9.35 19.29
N THR A 205 -23.97 8.74 18.21
CA THR A 205 -23.92 7.26 18.16
C THR A 205 -22.47 6.79 18.25
N PRO A 206 -22.03 6.25 19.41
CA PRO A 206 -20.71 5.64 19.49
C PRO A 206 -20.64 4.53 18.45
N VAL A 207 -19.61 4.56 17.60
CA VAL A 207 -19.26 3.44 16.72
C VAL A 207 -19.12 2.21 17.60
N SER A 208 -20.12 1.33 17.51
CA SER A 208 -20.25 0.15 18.36
C SER A 208 -19.59 -1.07 17.71
N GLY A 209 -18.98 -1.91 18.53
CA GLY A 209 -18.27 -3.13 18.10
C GLY A 209 -16.75 -2.99 18.13
N PRO A 210 -16.03 -4.04 17.70
CA PRO A 210 -14.57 -4.05 17.75
C PRO A 210 -13.92 -2.93 16.93
N LEU A 211 -12.74 -2.48 17.36
CA LEU A 211 -11.85 -1.58 16.62
C LEU A 211 -11.43 -2.26 15.33
N GLN A 212 -11.42 -1.49 14.24
CA GLN A 212 -11.01 -2.01 12.95
C GLN A 212 -9.53 -2.43 13.01
N ILE A 213 -9.21 -3.55 12.38
CA ILE A 213 -7.86 -4.09 12.31
C ILE A 213 -7.34 -3.94 10.88
N MET A 214 -6.09 -3.51 10.74
CA MET A 214 -5.38 -3.37 9.48
C MET A 214 -4.15 -4.28 9.48
N PRO A 215 -4.02 -5.21 8.53
CA PRO A 215 -2.80 -5.97 8.33
C PRO A 215 -1.64 -5.08 7.86
N VAL A 216 -0.46 -5.39 8.37
CA VAL A 216 0.82 -4.82 7.98
C VAL A 216 1.68 -5.91 7.36
N SER A 217 2.12 -5.66 6.14
CA SER A 217 3.01 -6.55 5.39
C SER A 217 4.46 -6.13 5.59
N GLN A 218 5.37 -7.10 5.54
CA GLN A 218 6.81 -6.87 5.52
C GLN A 218 7.34 -7.12 4.10
N TYR A 219 8.34 -6.38 3.68
CA TYR A 219 9.13 -6.72 2.51
C TYR A 219 10.58 -6.29 2.70
N SER A 220 11.45 -6.72 1.79
CA SER A 220 12.87 -6.45 1.84
C SER A 220 13.32 -5.56 0.68
N CYS A 221 14.34 -4.74 0.93
CA CYS A 221 15.15 -4.14 -0.12
C CYS A 221 16.60 -4.59 0.03
N ILE A 222 17.30 -4.67 -1.09
CA ILE A 222 18.72 -5.00 -1.14
C ILE A 222 19.50 -3.71 -1.34
N ASN A 223 20.44 -3.46 -0.45
CA ASN A 223 21.44 -2.41 -0.58
C ASN A 223 22.79 -3.05 -0.95
N ARG A 224 23.19 -2.90 -2.21
CA ARG A 224 24.51 -3.27 -2.72
C ARG A 224 25.49 -2.16 -2.41
N ARG A 225 26.71 -2.57 -2.09
CA ARG A 225 27.84 -1.66 -1.95
C ARG A 225 28.95 -2.06 -2.91
N GLY A 226 29.57 -1.08 -3.54
CA GLY A 226 30.63 -1.26 -4.53
C GLY A 226 31.41 0.03 -4.75
N ILE A 227 32.38 -0.02 -5.66
CA ILE A 227 33.20 1.14 -6.06
C ILE A 227 32.41 1.94 -7.11
N PRO A 228 31.99 3.19 -6.83
CA PRO A 228 31.04 3.95 -7.65
C PRO A 228 31.44 4.15 -9.12
N ASP A 229 32.73 4.03 -9.44
CA ASP A 229 33.33 4.50 -10.70
C ASP A 229 33.99 3.39 -11.54
N SER A 230 33.57 2.12 -11.40
CA SER A 230 34.02 1.02 -12.27
C SER A 230 32.92 0.59 -13.25
N GLU A 231 33.25 0.43 -14.53
CA GLU A 231 32.42 -0.23 -15.55
C GLU A 231 33.19 -1.49 -16.02
N PRO A 232 32.64 -2.72 -15.86
CA PRO A 232 31.37 -3.04 -15.20
C PRO A 232 31.42 -2.75 -13.69
N TYR A 233 30.27 -2.41 -13.09
CA TYR A 233 30.16 -2.11 -11.66
C TYR A 233 30.66 -3.29 -10.82
N ASP A 234 31.74 -3.09 -10.07
CA ASP A 234 32.20 -4.07 -9.09
C ASP A 234 31.42 -3.91 -7.78
N TYR A 235 30.58 -4.91 -7.48
CA TYR A 235 29.85 -5.00 -6.22
C TYR A 235 30.67 -5.82 -5.22
N GLU A 236 31.10 -5.18 -4.14
CA GLU A 236 31.91 -5.81 -3.10
C GLU A 236 31.02 -6.53 -2.05
N GLY A 237 29.73 -6.19 -1.97
CA GLY A 237 28.77 -6.95 -1.17
C GLY A 237 27.35 -6.38 -1.17
N MET A 238 26.46 -7.04 -0.44
CA MET A 238 25.05 -6.62 -0.34
C MET A 238 24.48 -6.89 1.04
N VAL A 239 23.47 -6.09 1.42
CA VAL A 239 22.72 -6.24 2.66
C VAL A 239 21.22 -6.16 2.41
N ARG A 240 20.45 -6.87 3.23
CA ARG A 240 18.99 -6.83 3.27
C ARG A 240 18.53 -5.85 4.34
N LEU A 241 17.54 -5.03 4.00
CA LEU A 241 16.84 -4.10 4.89
C LEU A 241 15.34 -4.37 4.84
N HIS A 242 14.68 -4.41 5.99
CA HIS A 242 13.25 -4.70 6.10
C HIS A 242 12.40 -3.43 6.22
N TYR A 243 11.27 -3.42 5.52
CA TYR A 243 10.31 -2.33 5.48
C TYR A 243 8.89 -2.85 5.68
N TYR A 244 8.01 -1.98 6.14
CA TYR A 244 6.64 -2.33 6.51
C TYR A 244 5.63 -1.40 5.86
N TYR A 245 4.49 -1.95 5.45
CA TYR A 245 3.39 -1.16 4.92
C TYR A 245 2.04 -1.74 5.32
N ALA A 246 1.11 -0.88 5.70
CA ALA A 246 -0.29 -1.24 5.86
C ALA A 246 -0.92 -1.54 4.49
N GLU A 247 -1.87 -2.48 4.41
CA GLU A 247 -2.51 -2.86 3.13
C GLU A 247 -3.18 -1.67 2.40
N ASN A 248 -3.59 -0.62 3.14
CA ASN A 248 -4.16 0.61 2.57
C ASN A 248 -3.10 1.69 2.23
N ASN A 249 -1.82 1.47 2.51
CA ASN A 249 -0.74 2.42 2.27
C ASN A 249 0.47 1.73 1.64
N LEU A 250 0.31 1.30 0.39
CA LEU A 250 1.37 0.61 -0.36
C LEU A 250 2.62 1.49 -0.52
N PRO A 251 3.82 0.89 -0.51
CA PRO A 251 5.05 1.64 -0.68
C PRO A 251 5.13 2.20 -2.10
N PRO A 252 5.34 3.52 -2.27
CA PRO A 252 5.49 4.09 -3.60
C PRO A 252 6.75 3.54 -4.27
N PRO A 253 6.80 3.49 -5.61
CA PRO A 253 7.99 3.03 -6.33
C PRO A 253 9.20 3.91 -5.99
N LEU A 254 10.38 3.30 -5.96
CA LEU A 254 11.64 4.01 -5.82
C LEU A 254 12.00 4.68 -7.16
N SER A 255 11.74 5.98 -7.27
CA SER A 255 12.10 6.69 -8.51
C SER A 255 13.62 6.92 -8.59
N PRO A 256 14.22 6.86 -9.80
CA PRO A 256 15.64 7.17 -10.00
C PRO A 256 16.07 8.55 -9.50
N GLY A 257 15.15 9.52 -9.51
CA GLY A 257 15.36 10.89 -9.05
C GLY A 257 15.41 11.01 -7.52
N GLU A 258 14.54 10.30 -6.80
CA GLU A 258 14.50 10.31 -5.32
C GLU A 258 15.75 9.68 -4.70
N LEU A 259 16.38 8.73 -5.40
CA LEU A 259 17.58 8.05 -4.92
C LEU A 259 18.89 8.77 -5.31
N ASN A 260 18.85 9.96 -5.90
CA ASN A 260 20.05 10.67 -6.40
C ASN A 260 20.97 9.77 -7.26
N GLY A 261 20.39 8.87 -8.09
CA GLY A 261 21.15 7.92 -8.89
C GLY A 261 21.59 6.62 -8.19
N LEU A 262 21.23 6.42 -6.91
CA LEU A 262 21.53 5.20 -6.14
C LEU A 262 20.64 3.99 -6.47
N TRP A 263 19.73 4.08 -7.43
CA TRP A 263 18.85 2.99 -7.85
C TRP A 263 19.61 1.73 -8.30
N LYS A 264 20.86 1.88 -8.76
CA LYS A 264 21.77 0.76 -9.08
C LYS A 264 22.29 0.01 -7.85
N TYR A 265 22.23 0.65 -6.69
CA TYR A 265 22.73 0.15 -5.41
C TYR A 265 21.61 -0.20 -4.44
N LEU A 266 20.39 0.25 -4.67
CA LEU A 266 19.25 0.02 -3.80
C LEU A 266 18.01 -0.30 -4.61
N PHE A 267 17.49 -1.52 -4.43
CA PHE A 267 16.31 -2.00 -5.13
C PHE A 267 15.45 -2.86 -4.21
N CYS A 268 14.14 -2.85 -4.46
CA CYS A 268 13.14 -3.57 -3.65
C CYS A 268 12.33 -4.58 -4.47
N HIS A 269 12.72 -4.82 -5.73
CA HIS A 269 12.08 -5.74 -6.67
C HIS A 269 13.14 -6.58 -7.39
N ASP A 270 12.72 -7.59 -8.16
CA ASP A 270 13.66 -8.39 -8.95
C ASP A 270 14.12 -7.63 -10.21
N VAL A 271 15.31 -7.04 -10.12
CA VAL A 271 15.93 -6.26 -11.21
C VAL A 271 16.29 -7.09 -12.43
N ASN A 272 16.49 -8.42 -12.30
CA ASN A 272 16.79 -9.27 -13.45
C ASN A 272 15.54 -9.51 -14.32
N THR A 273 14.37 -9.47 -13.70
CA THR A 273 13.09 -9.75 -14.35
C THR A 273 12.42 -8.47 -14.87
N TYR A 274 12.45 -7.39 -14.08
CA TYR A 274 11.69 -6.15 -14.37
C TYR A 274 12.58 -4.95 -14.75
N GLY A 275 13.89 -5.14 -14.80
CA GLY A 275 14.87 -4.07 -15.02
C GLY A 275 15.17 -3.26 -13.76
N ASP A 276 16.12 -2.33 -13.87
CA ASP A 276 16.65 -1.62 -12.70
C ASP A 276 15.75 -0.49 -12.15
N ILE A 277 14.81 0.00 -12.96
CA ILE A 277 13.89 1.08 -12.57
C ILE A 277 12.69 0.44 -11.89
N ASP A 278 12.39 0.86 -10.65
CA ASP A 278 11.25 0.34 -9.88
C ASP A 278 9.89 0.83 -10.43
N GLY A 279 8.83 0.06 -10.17
CA GLY A 279 7.49 0.29 -10.70
C GLY A 279 6.39 -0.12 -9.73
N PRO A 280 5.22 0.54 -9.77
CA PRO A 280 4.14 0.31 -8.81
C PRO A 280 3.52 -1.10 -8.88
N LEU A 281 3.69 -1.80 -10.01
CA LEU A 281 3.15 -3.14 -10.24
C LEU A 281 4.17 -4.26 -9.95
N TYR A 282 5.40 -3.91 -9.59
CA TYR A 282 6.46 -4.90 -9.42
C TYR A 282 6.37 -5.56 -8.04
N PRO A 283 6.40 -6.91 -7.97
CA PRO A 283 6.42 -7.60 -6.70
C PRO A 283 7.61 -7.17 -5.85
N ARG A 284 7.34 -6.86 -4.58
CA ARG A 284 8.39 -6.54 -3.60
C ARG A 284 9.16 -7.81 -3.22
N LEU A 285 10.48 -7.69 -3.05
CA LEU A 285 11.32 -8.79 -2.64
C LEU A 285 10.89 -9.30 -1.27
N GLU A 286 10.77 -10.62 -1.15
CA GLU A 286 10.45 -11.31 0.12
C GLU A 286 9.22 -10.73 0.81
N ASN A 287 8.21 -10.36 0.01
CA ASN A 287 6.96 -9.84 0.53
C ASN A 287 6.27 -10.90 1.42
N GLN A 288 6.15 -10.60 2.71
CA GLN A 288 5.41 -11.37 3.70
C GLN A 288 4.10 -10.62 3.98
N PRO A 289 3.01 -10.98 3.28
CA PRO A 289 1.72 -10.34 3.50
C PRO A 289 1.23 -10.63 4.92
N ARG A 290 0.60 -9.64 5.56
CA ARG A 290 -0.01 -9.81 6.90
C ARG A 290 0.98 -10.30 7.95
N ASN A 291 2.22 -9.80 7.90
CA ASN A 291 3.28 -10.13 8.85
C ASN A 291 2.87 -9.87 10.31
N PHE A 292 2.14 -8.78 10.56
CA PHE A 292 1.42 -8.52 11.81
C PHE A 292 0.17 -7.68 11.57
N MET A 293 -0.63 -7.48 12.61
CA MET A 293 -1.84 -6.66 12.56
C MET A 293 -1.66 -5.40 13.41
N LEU A 294 -2.34 -4.32 13.06
CA LEU A 294 -2.48 -3.12 13.90
C LEU A 294 -3.96 -2.74 13.97
N TRP A 295 -4.34 -1.86 14.89
CA TRP A 295 -5.63 -1.19 14.76
C TRP A 295 -5.57 -0.12 13.67
N ASN A 296 -6.60 -0.08 12.84
CA ASN A 296 -6.65 0.75 11.64
C ASN A 296 -6.63 2.24 12.01
N GLN A 297 -5.72 3.00 11.42
CA GLN A 297 -5.66 4.45 11.63
C GLN A 297 -6.89 5.20 11.12
N SER A 298 -7.64 4.61 10.18
CA SER A 298 -8.88 5.19 9.64
C SER A 298 -10.12 4.85 10.48
N ASP A 299 -10.00 4.10 11.59
CA ASP A 299 -11.12 3.94 12.51
C ASP A 299 -11.40 5.30 13.18
N PRO A 300 -12.62 5.83 13.10
CA PRO A 300 -12.94 7.17 13.59
C PRO A 300 -12.67 7.34 15.08
N ARG A 301 -12.61 6.25 15.86
CA ARG A 301 -12.29 6.30 17.30
C ARG A 301 -10.81 6.61 17.58
N PHE A 302 -9.93 6.56 16.59
CA PHE A 302 -8.55 7.00 16.72
C PHE A 302 -8.31 8.44 16.24
N VAL A 303 -9.37 9.12 15.80
CA VAL A 303 -9.37 10.55 15.50
C VAL A 303 -9.83 11.28 16.76
N ASP A 304 -9.24 12.43 17.04
CA ASP A 304 -9.75 13.39 18.05
C ASP A 304 -10.82 14.24 17.37
N ALA A 305 -12.07 13.78 17.41
CA ALA A 305 -13.16 14.41 16.67
C ALA A 305 -13.73 15.64 17.37
N ASP A 306 -13.52 15.75 18.68
CA ASP A 306 -14.04 16.80 19.56
C ASP A 306 -12.99 17.85 19.96
N ALA A 307 -11.75 17.70 19.48
CA ALA A 307 -10.60 18.56 19.74
C ALA A 307 -10.17 18.59 21.22
N SER A 308 -10.39 17.49 21.95
CA SER A 308 -9.95 17.28 23.33
C SER A 308 -8.44 17.09 23.47
N THR A 309 -7.71 16.95 22.37
CA THR A 309 -6.30 16.51 22.27
C THR A 309 -6.05 15.05 22.68
N ILE A 310 -7.11 14.34 23.03
CA ILE A 310 -7.13 12.92 23.40
C ILE A 310 -7.84 12.18 22.26
N ILE A 311 -7.38 10.97 21.93
CA ILE A 311 -8.08 10.18 20.92
C ILE A 311 -9.41 9.64 21.49
N ASP A 312 -10.49 9.75 20.72
CA ASP A 312 -11.87 9.43 21.16
C ASP A 312 -12.00 8.04 21.82
N VAL A 313 -11.20 7.04 21.40
CA VAL A 313 -11.20 5.70 21.99
C VAL A 313 -10.78 5.72 23.47
N HIS A 314 -9.87 6.60 23.87
CA HIS A 314 -9.46 6.72 25.28
C HIS A 314 -10.62 7.28 26.10
N GLU A 315 -11.25 8.36 25.64
CA GLU A 315 -12.41 8.96 26.31
C GLU A 315 -13.61 8.02 26.35
N LEU A 316 -13.84 7.24 25.29
CA LEU A 316 -14.85 6.19 25.26
C LEU A 316 -14.62 5.16 26.36
N ILE A 317 -13.37 4.72 26.56
CA ILE A 317 -13.02 3.78 27.62
C ILE A 317 -13.24 4.44 28.99
N GLU A 318 -12.78 5.68 29.19
CA GLU A 318 -12.96 6.43 30.45
C GLU A 318 -14.44 6.57 30.83
N ARG A 319 -15.26 7.00 29.87
CA ARG A 319 -16.71 7.13 30.05
C ARG A 319 -17.35 5.80 30.42
N ARG A 320 -17.05 4.72 29.69
CA ARG A 320 -17.62 3.40 29.97
C ARG A 320 -17.21 2.86 31.34
N LEU A 321 -15.97 3.10 31.77
CA LEU A 321 -15.53 2.72 33.12
C LEU A 321 -16.31 3.47 34.21
N LEU A 322 -16.57 4.75 34.00
CA LEU A 322 -17.37 5.55 34.92
C LEU A 322 -18.84 5.10 34.92
N ASP A 323 -19.46 4.98 33.76
CA ASP A 323 -20.90 4.72 33.62
C ASP A 323 -21.28 3.29 34.04
N GLU A 324 -20.47 2.28 33.68
CA GLU A 324 -20.79 0.87 33.92
C GLU A 324 -20.24 0.35 35.26
N TYR A 325 -19.12 0.91 35.74
CA TYR A 325 -18.38 0.38 36.89
C TYR A 325 -18.07 1.43 37.97
N ASN A 326 -18.44 2.70 37.77
CA ASN A 326 -18.12 3.81 38.67
C ASN A 326 -16.62 3.94 38.96
N VAL A 327 -15.79 3.71 37.93
CA VAL A 327 -14.32 3.80 37.98
C VAL A 327 -13.87 5.03 37.19
N THR A 328 -13.21 5.97 37.87
CA THR A 328 -12.53 7.09 37.22
C THR A 328 -11.06 6.74 37.01
N SER A 329 -10.57 6.84 35.78
CA SER A 329 -9.17 6.58 35.43
C SER A 329 -8.80 7.37 34.18
N THR A 330 -7.56 7.79 34.05
CA THR A 330 -7.02 8.35 32.80
C THR A 330 -6.49 7.22 31.94
N ILE A 331 -6.88 7.19 30.67
CA ILE A 331 -6.58 6.12 29.74
C ILE A 331 -5.59 6.62 28.70
N ASN A 332 -4.46 5.92 28.60
CA ASN A 332 -3.49 6.11 27.51
C ASN A 332 -2.99 4.74 27.05
N LEU A 333 -3.85 4.03 26.34
CA LEU A 333 -3.65 2.62 25.99
C LEU A 333 -3.19 2.38 24.57
N PHE A 334 -3.37 3.34 23.66
CA PHE A 334 -3.06 3.16 22.24
C PHE A 334 -2.08 4.21 21.77
N SER A 335 -1.11 3.77 20.99
CA SER A 335 -0.03 4.59 20.46
C SER A 335 0.12 4.33 18.96
N SER A 336 0.48 5.36 18.21
CA SER A 336 0.68 5.23 16.76
C SER A 336 1.93 4.42 16.45
N PHE A 337 1.81 3.45 15.55
CA PHE A 337 2.95 2.76 14.96
C PHE A 337 3.43 3.52 13.72
N THR A 338 4.62 4.13 13.81
CA THR A 338 5.26 4.84 12.69
C THR A 338 6.55 4.14 12.30
N TRP A 339 6.70 3.82 11.02
CA TRP A 339 7.87 3.10 10.52
C TRP A 339 8.14 3.42 9.05
N ALA A 340 9.40 3.36 8.63
CA ALA A 340 9.73 3.56 7.22
C ALA A 340 9.05 2.50 6.34
N ASN A 341 8.29 2.94 5.35
CA ASN A 341 7.64 2.07 4.39
C ASN A 341 8.44 1.89 3.10
N ARG A 342 9.55 2.60 2.95
CA ARG A 342 10.52 2.48 1.86
C ARG A 342 11.87 3.05 2.28
N PRO A 343 12.96 2.74 1.55
CA PRO A 343 14.20 3.48 1.71
C PRO A 343 14.02 4.97 1.37
N THR A 344 14.58 5.86 2.18
CA THR A 344 14.65 7.30 1.92
C THR A 344 16.09 7.79 2.08
N THR A 345 16.49 8.77 1.27
CA THR A 345 17.79 9.46 1.41
C THR A 345 17.69 10.72 2.27
N ASP A 346 16.47 11.19 2.53
CA ASP A 346 16.21 12.40 3.30
C ASP A 346 16.03 12.07 4.79
N SER A 347 16.86 12.69 5.62
CA SER A 347 16.77 12.62 7.08
C SER A 347 15.58 13.40 7.68
N SER A 348 14.76 14.04 6.84
CA SER A 348 13.65 14.92 7.25
C SER A 348 12.25 14.36 6.94
N THR A 349 12.14 13.17 6.34
CA THR A 349 10.82 12.59 6.02
C THR A 349 10.10 12.11 7.28
N SER A 350 8.90 12.63 7.54
CA SER A 350 8.01 12.09 8.57
C SER A 350 7.70 10.63 8.25
N LEU A 351 7.98 9.72 9.19
CA LEU A 351 7.69 8.30 9.04
C LEU A 351 6.17 8.10 8.85
N PRO A 352 5.74 7.29 7.88
CA PRO A 352 4.32 7.01 7.70
C PRO A 352 3.78 6.27 8.92
N ARG A 353 2.54 6.61 9.29
CA ARG A 353 1.75 5.87 10.27
C ARG A 353 1.09 4.69 9.58
N HIS A 354 1.20 3.52 10.22
CA HIS A 354 0.60 2.27 9.71
C HIS A 354 -0.65 1.86 10.49
N GLY A 355 -0.85 2.41 11.69
CA GLY A 355 -1.94 2.06 12.57
C GLY A 355 -1.61 2.38 14.02
N TYR A 356 -2.34 1.73 14.93
CA TYR A 356 -2.13 1.82 16.37
C TYR A 356 -1.79 0.46 16.96
N PHE A 357 -0.99 0.48 18.02
CA PHE A 357 -0.74 -0.67 18.89
C PHE A 357 -1.11 -0.30 20.32
N MET A 358 -1.28 -1.30 21.18
CA MET A 358 -1.69 -1.13 22.56
C MET A 358 -0.47 -1.21 23.47
N THR A 359 -0.42 -0.34 24.47
CA THR A 359 0.59 -0.36 25.52
C THR A 359 0.58 -1.72 26.23
N PRO A 360 1.74 -2.36 26.42
CA PRO A 360 1.80 -3.60 27.18
C PRO A 360 1.36 -3.40 28.63
N TRP A 361 0.64 -4.39 29.15
CA TRP A 361 0.17 -4.39 30.54
C TRP A 361 1.24 -4.95 31.45
N VAL A 362 1.27 -4.52 32.72
CA VAL A 362 2.15 -5.08 33.74
C VAL A 362 1.29 -5.62 34.87
N ASP A 363 1.39 -6.92 35.13
CA ASP A 363 0.73 -7.56 36.25
C ASP A 363 1.37 -7.06 37.56
N SER A 364 0.56 -6.51 38.47
CA SER A 364 1.04 -5.87 39.69
C SER A 364 1.57 -6.84 40.74
N GLN A 365 1.23 -8.13 40.65
CA GLN A 365 1.67 -9.16 41.60
C GLN A 365 3.00 -9.78 41.18
N THR A 366 3.15 -10.03 39.88
CA THR A 366 4.33 -10.70 39.31
C THR A 366 5.34 -9.72 38.73
N ASN A 367 4.94 -8.46 38.52
CA ASN A 367 5.68 -7.44 37.79
C ASN A 367 6.07 -7.90 36.36
N ARG A 368 5.27 -8.78 35.77
CA ARG A 368 5.49 -9.32 34.42
C ARG A 368 4.60 -8.60 33.44
N ALA A 369 5.18 -8.28 32.29
CA ALA A 369 4.42 -7.67 31.23
C ALA A 369 3.65 -8.72 30.43
N PHE A 370 2.46 -8.38 29.96
CA PHE A 370 1.61 -9.25 29.16
C PHE A 370 0.83 -8.46 28.11
N CYS A 371 0.34 -9.18 27.11
CA CYS A 371 -0.66 -8.70 26.17
C CYS A 371 -1.99 -9.38 26.49
N PRO A 372 -3.08 -8.62 26.72
CA PRO A 372 -4.37 -9.18 27.09
C PRO A 372 -4.90 -10.20 26.08
N THR A 373 -5.55 -11.22 26.61
CA THR A 373 -6.18 -12.31 25.86
C THR A 373 -7.61 -12.47 26.35
N GLN A 374 -8.40 -13.37 25.75
CA GLN A 374 -9.75 -13.71 26.19
C GLN A 374 -9.78 -14.08 27.68
N GLU A 375 -8.73 -14.69 28.23
CA GLU A 375 -8.66 -14.96 29.67
C GLU A 375 -8.73 -13.67 30.49
N HIS A 376 -7.95 -12.65 30.11
CA HIS A 376 -7.94 -11.34 30.75
C HIS A 376 -9.27 -10.61 30.54
N TYR A 377 -9.78 -10.60 29.30
CA TYR A 377 -11.04 -9.95 28.92
C TYR A 377 -12.27 -10.53 29.62
N ASN A 378 -12.25 -11.83 29.93
CA ASN A 378 -13.30 -12.49 30.71
C ASN A 378 -13.05 -12.45 32.23
N GLY A 379 -11.99 -11.78 32.67
CA GLY A 379 -11.64 -11.61 34.07
C GLY A 379 -12.54 -10.64 34.83
N ASN A 380 -12.11 -10.33 36.06
CA ASN A 380 -12.86 -9.48 36.99
C ASN A 380 -12.48 -8.00 36.96
N GLN A 381 -11.43 -7.63 36.23
CA GLN A 381 -10.98 -6.24 36.14
C GLN A 381 -11.93 -5.44 35.21
N PRO A 382 -12.55 -4.35 35.68
CA PRO A 382 -13.48 -3.54 34.88
C PRO A 382 -12.92 -3.11 33.52
N ILE A 383 -11.65 -2.69 33.49
CA ILE A 383 -10.99 -2.27 32.25
C ILE A 383 -10.94 -3.37 31.19
N PHE A 384 -10.66 -4.61 31.56
CA PHE A 384 -10.62 -5.70 30.59
C PHE A 384 -12.01 -6.07 30.07
N ARG A 385 -13.07 -5.81 30.84
CA ARG A 385 -14.45 -6.01 30.35
C ARG A 385 -14.86 -4.95 29.33
N VAL A 386 -14.51 -3.69 29.56
CA VAL A 386 -14.71 -2.62 28.57
C VAL A 386 -13.89 -2.90 27.31
N LEU A 387 -12.63 -3.28 27.47
CA LEU A 387 -11.75 -3.62 26.35
C LEU A 387 -12.21 -4.87 25.58
N LYS A 388 -12.90 -5.83 26.21
CA LYS A 388 -13.40 -7.03 25.54
C LYS A 388 -14.22 -6.68 24.29
N GLU A 389 -15.12 -5.72 24.41
CA GLU A 389 -16.02 -5.31 23.32
C GLU A 389 -15.33 -4.42 22.28
N LEU A 390 -14.36 -3.61 22.73
CA LEU A 390 -13.60 -2.72 21.85
C LEU A 390 -12.48 -3.44 21.09
N ILE A 391 -11.83 -4.45 21.68
CA ILE A 391 -10.75 -5.18 21.03
C ILE A 391 -11.29 -6.37 20.24
N GLY A 392 -12.19 -7.17 20.83
CA GLY A 392 -12.85 -8.29 20.17
C GLY A 392 -11.99 -9.53 19.86
N VAL A 393 -10.67 -9.47 20.02
CA VAL A 393 -9.72 -10.56 19.69
C VAL A 393 -8.62 -10.69 20.74
N ASP A 394 -7.90 -11.82 20.74
CA ASP A 394 -6.65 -11.94 21.50
C ASP A 394 -5.61 -10.93 21.01
N THR A 395 -4.70 -10.52 21.89
CA THR A 395 -3.52 -9.74 21.50
C THR A 395 -2.24 -10.52 21.75
N GLU A 396 -1.21 -10.22 20.99
CA GLU A 396 0.14 -10.78 21.15
C GLU A 396 1.17 -9.65 21.18
N ALA A 397 2.35 -9.92 21.77
CA ALA A 397 3.42 -8.93 21.77
C ALA A 397 4.09 -8.81 20.40
N ILE A 398 4.57 -7.62 20.08
CA ILE A 398 5.61 -7.38 19.07
C ILE A 398 6.88 -6.92 19.74
N TYR A 399 8.01 -7.33 19.17
CA TYR A 399 9.36 -7.00 19.62
C TYR A 399 10.14 -6.36 18.49
N LEU A 400 11.07 -5.49 18.87
CA LEU A 400 12.04 -4.94 17.95
C LEU A 400 13.36 -5.69 18.07
N ALA A 401 13.93 -6.03 16.94
CA ALA A 401 15.16 -6.79 16.86
C ALA A 401 16.17 -6.09 15.95
N GLU A 402 17.37 -5.85 16.45
CA GLU A 402 18.45 -5.23 15.68
C GLU A 402 19.41 -6.31 15.18
N ARG A 403 19.74 -6.25 13.90
CA ARG A 403 20.68 -7.16 13.25
C ARG A 403 22.11 -6.96 13.77
N GLU A 404 22.90 -8.02 13.81
CA GLU A 404 24.34 -7.93 14.05
C GLU A 404 25.01 -6.93 13.08
N PRO A 405 25.93 -6.07 13.55
CA PRO A 405 26.64 -5.13 12.68
C PRO A 405 27.40 -5.87 11.58
N LEU A 406 27.20 -5.45 10.33
CA LEU A 406 27.99 -5.95 9.21
C LEU A 406 28.96 -4.88 8.73
N VAL A 407 30.16 -5.32 8.38
CA VAL A 407 31.23 -4.48 7.83
C VAL A 407 31.67 -5.00 6.47
N ILE A 408 32.12 -4.09 5.63
CA ILE A 408 32.85 -4.36 4.41
C ILE A 408 34.25 -3.76 4.51
N ILE A 409 35.23 -4.45 3.95
CA ILE A 409 36.59 -3.93 3.81
C ILE A 409 36.78 -3.67 2.33
N ASP A 410 36.95 -2.41 1.95
CA ASP A 410 37.15 -2.04 0.55
C ASP A 410 38.55 -2.43 0.04
N SER A 411 38.77 -2.29 -1.26
CA SER A 411 40.07 -2.53 -1.91
C SER A 411 41.25 -1.72 -1.35
N SER A 412 40.99 -0.63 -0.60
CA SER A 412 42.01 0.17 0.10
C SER A 412 42.30 -0.30 1.53
N GLY A 413 41.57 -1.31 2.01
CA GLY A 413 41.64 -1.80 3.38
C GLY A 413 40.82 -1.00 4.39
N ALA A 414 40.02 -0.03 3.94
CA ALA A 414 39.17 0.75 4.83
C ALA A 414 37.91 -0.03 5.21
N VAL A 415 37.57 0.02 6.51
CA VAL A 415 36.40 -0.65 7.06
C VAL A 415 35.21 0.27 6.99
N HIS A 416 34.12 -0.22 6.40
CA HIS A 416 32.87 0.51 6.35
C HIS A 416 31.71 -0.31 6.88
N ASN A 417 30.82 0.32 7.65
CA ASN A 417 29.62 -0.33 8.16
C ASN A 417 28.54 -0.36 7.08
N TYR A 418 27.81 -1.47 7.00
CA TYR A 418 26.49 -1.48 6.34
C TYR A 418 25.47 -0.72 7.18
N PRO A 419 24.38 -0.22 6.57
CA PRO A 419 23.24 0.28 7.32
C PRO A 419 22.75 -0.76 8.34
N ASN A 420 22.33 -0.29 9.51
CA ASN A 420 21.67 -1.14 10.48
C ASN A 420 20.28 -1.54 9.96
N ASP A 421 19.84 -2.72 10.37
CA ASP A 421 18.54 -3.25 10.02
C ASP A 421 17.78 -3.59 11.30
N VAL A 422 16.51 -3.22 11.33
CA VAL A 422 15.63 -3.37 12.49
C VAL A 422 14.37 -4.05 12.02
N MET A 423 14.07 -5.18 12.67
CA MET A 423 12.92 -6.01 12.36
C MET A 423 11.89 -5.95 13.48
N VAL A 424 10.62 -5.91 13.09
CA VAL A 424 9.48 -6.18 13.97
C VAL A 424 9.15 -7.66 13.89
N ILE A 425 9.16 -8.34 15.04
CA ILE A 425 8.81 -9.76 15.14
C ILE A 425 7.71 -9.99 16.17
N ARG A 426 6.72 -10.80 15.80
CA ARG A 426 5.61 -11.16 16.69
C ARG A 426 6.02 -12.22 17.69
N GLU A 427 5.41 -12.17 18.86
CA GLU A 427 5.63 -13.11 19.95
C GLU A 427 5.41 -14.56 19.53
N THR A 428 4.35 -14.84 18.75
CA THR A 428 4.04 -16.20 18.29
C THR A 428 5.21 -16.81 17.50
N ILE A 429 5.82 -16.05 16.58
CA ILE A 429 6.96 -16.52 15.80
C ILE A 429 8.26 -16.50 16.63
N LEU A 430 8.48 -15.43 17.40
CA LEU A 430 9.70 -15.27 18.18
C LEU A 430 9.89 -16.43 19.16
N LYS A 431 8.82 -16.85 19.85
CA LYS A 431 8.88 -17.93 20.84
C LYS A 431 9.26 -19.29 20.25
N GLU A 432 9.09 -19.49 18.95
CA GLU A 432 9.50 -20.71 18.24
C GLU A 432 11.01 -20.72 17.91
N ILE A 433 11.64 -19.55 17.77
CA ILE A 433 13.00 -19.42 17.22
C ILE A 433 14.01 -18.76 18.16
N TRP A 434 13.56 -18.15 19.26
CA TRP A 434 14.43 -17.38 20.14
C TRP A 434 15.33 -18.25 21.01
N PHE A 435 16.49 -17.70 21.33
CA PHE A 435 17.45 -18.30 22.24
C PHE A 435 18.23 -17.23 23.00
N TYR A 436 18.90 -17.62 24.08
CA TYR A 436 20.03 -16.89 24.63
C TYR A 436 21.27 -17.78 24.63
N TYR A 437 22.44 -17.13 24.60
CA TYR A 437 23.73 -17.82 24.66
C TYR A 437 24.29 -17.77 26.08
N GLU A 438 24.68 -18.92 26.59
CA GLU A 438 25.43 -19.03 27.85
C GLU A 438 26.38 -20.22 27.76
N ASN A 439 27.64 -20.04 28.16
CA ASN A 439 28.66 -21.10 28.16
C ASN A 439 28.81 -21.86 26.82
N GLY A 440 28.65 -21.16 25.69
CA GLY A 440 28.78 -21.75 24.35
C GLY A 440 27.60 -22.62 23.91
N GLN A 441 26.48 -22.61 24.65
CA GLN A 441 25.26 -23.34 24.32
C GLN A 441 24.06 -22.40 24.18
N HIS A 442 23.11 -22.82 23.35
CA HIS A 442 21.81 -22.17 23.20
C HIS A 442 20.83 -22.67 24.25
N TYR A 443 20.07 -21.76 24.82
CA TYR A 443 19.00 -22.05 25.76
C TYR A 443 17.71 -21.35 25.34
N VAL A 444 16.59 -22.02 25.57
CA VAL A 444 15.25 -21.46 25.32
C VAL A 444 14.90 -20.50 26.46
N PRO A 445 14.58 -19.22 26.16
CA PRO A 445 14.15 -18.28 27.17
C PRO A 445 12.78 -18.68 27.74
N ASP A 446 12.66 -18.58 29.06
CA ASP A 446 11.40 -18.47 29.78
C ASP A 446 11.10 -16.98 30.11
N GLU A 447 9.99 -16.72 30.79
CA GLU A 447 9.59 -15.34 31.14
C GLU A 447 10.63 -14.58 32.00
N VAL A 448 11.41 -15.29 32.82
CA VAL A 448 12.41 -14.69 33.73
C VAL A 448 13.70 -14.39 32.98
N THR A 449 14.16 -15.35 32.17
CA THR A 449 15.38 -15.22 31.37
C THR A 449 15.18 -14.27 30.19
N ALA A 450 13.99 -14.19 29.59
CA ALA A 450 13.64 -13.17 28.60
C ALA A 450 13.88 -11.75 29.12
N SER A 451 13.65 -11.53 30.42
CA SER A 451 13.84 -10.24 31.08
C SER A 451 15.29 -9.91 31.44
N THR A 452 16.14 -10.92 31.63
CA THR A 452 17.49 -10.75 32.21
C THR A 452 18.63 -11.09 31.26
N LYS A 453 18.35 -11.83 30.19
CA LYS A 453 19.34 -12.27 29.19
C LYS A 453 19.20 -11.48 27.89
N THR A 454 20.26 -11.55 27.09
CA THR A 454 20.25 -11.05 25.71
C THR A 454 19.58 -12.10 24.83
N ILE A 455 18.38 -11.77 24.37
CA ILE A 455 17.57 -12.67 23.54
C ILE A 455 17.89 -12.42 22.08
N MET A 456 18.13 -13.50 21.36
CA MET A 456 18.58 -13.51 19.97
C MET A 456 17.77 -14.53 19.17
N PHE A 457 17.78 -14.38 17.84
CA PHE A 457 17.30 -15.39 16.91
C PHE A 457 18.05 -15.28 15.58
N TYR A 458 17.98 -16.34 14.77
CA TYR A 458 18.47 -16.34 13.40
C TYR A 458 17.33 -15.99 12.43
N TYR A 459 17.61 -15.13 11.45
CA TYR A 459 16.66 -14.77 10.40
C TYR A 459 17.31 -14.89 9.00
N PRO A 460 16.62 -15.41 7.96
CA PRO A 460 15.23 -15.90 7.94
C PRO A 460 14.98 -17.06 8.91
N PRO A 461 13.76 -17.20 9.48
CA PRO A 461 13.52 -18.18 10.54
C PRO A 461 13.55 -19.61 10.01
N ASP A 462 14.09 -20.54 10.81
CA ASP A 462 13.90 -21.99 10.64
C ASP A 462 13.30 -22.54 11.93
N THR A 463 12.00 -22.80 11.94
CA THR A 463 11.27 -23.33 13.10
C THR A 463 11.59 -24.80 13.38
N THR A 464 12.18 -25.52 12.41
CA THR A 464 12.60 -26.91 12.59
C THR A 464 13.95 -27.00 13.28
N ASN A 465 14.90 -26.12 12.95
CA ASN A 465 16.24 -26.07 13.53
C ASN A 465 16.63 -24.66 14.00
N PRO A 466 15.91 -24.08 14.98
CA PRO A 466 16.07 -22.67 15.35
C PRO A 466 17.42 -22.31 15.98
N TYR A 467 18.17 -23.31 16.46
CA TYR A 467 19.45 -23.12 17.16
C TYR A 467 20.67 -23.39 16.27
N VAL A 468 20.47 -23.76 15.00
CA VAL A 468 21.56 -24.02 14.05
C VAL A 468 21.62 -22.91 13.03
N ARG A 469 22.62 -22.04 13.14
CA ARG A 469 22.85 -20.95 12.17
C ARG A 469 23.16 -21.51 10.79
N LYS A 470 22.38 -21.09 9.79
CA LYS A 470 22.64 -21.32 8.36
C LYS A 470 23.45 -20.17 7.73
N SER A 471 24.05 -20.43 6.56
CA SER A 471 24.94 -19.47 5.88
C SER A 471 24.24 -18.19 5.41
N ASP A 472 22.96 -18.31 5.06
CA ASP A 472 22.09 -17.22 4.62
C ASP A 472 21.46 -16.44 5.77
N GLN A 473 21.55 -16.95 7.00
CA GLN A 473 20.97 -16.31 8.18
C GLN A 473 21.90 -15.26 8.82
N ARG A 474 21.27 -14.27 9.44
CA ARG A 474 21.90 -13.26 10.31
C ARG A 474 21.31 -13.34 11.71
N ILE A 475 22.10 -12.91 12.68
CA ILE A 475 21.66 -12.81 14.07
C ILE A 475 20.92 -11.50 14.27
N TYR A 476 19.75 -11.58 14.88
CA TYR A 476 18.99 -10.44 15.37
C TYR A 476 18.90 -10.51 16.89
N THR A 477 19.04 -9.36 17.55
CA THR A 477 19.01 -9.22 19.01
C THR A 477 17.79 -8.39 19.41
N ILE A 478 16.97 -8.92 20.32
CA ILE A 478 15.82 -8.19 20.87
C ILE A 478 16.31 -7.02 21.74
N LYS A 479 15.83 -5.82 21.42
CA LYS A 479 16.21 -4.57 22.08
C LYS A 479 14.97 -3.73 22.41
N TYR A 480 15.14 -2.86 23.41
CA TYR A 480 14.18 -1.78 23.64
C TYR A 480 14.25 -0.78 22.48
N ALA A 481 13.12 -0.13 22.17
CA ALA A 481 13.07 0.91 21.14
C ALA A 481 14.15 2.00 21.34
N ALA A 482 14.35 2.44 22.58
CA ALA A 482 15.35 3.45 22.93
C ALA A 482 16.82 2.98 22.75
N ASP A 483 17.07 1.68 22.63
CA ASP A 483 18.41 1.10 22.54
C ASP A 483 18.78 0.69 21.08
N ILE A 484 17.92 1.02 20.10
CA ILE A 484 18.14 0.71 18.68
C ILE A 484 18.86 1.88 18.01
N GLY A 485 19.94 1.58 17.28
CA GLY A 485 20.91 2.59 16.83
C GLY A 485 20.91 2.88 15.34
N SER A 486 19.86 3.49 14.77
CA SER A 486 19.93 4.49 13.67
C SER A 486 18.55 4.87 13.07
N THR A 487 18.22 6.18 13.10
CA THR A 487 17.41 7.03 12.18
C THR A 487 16.05 6.63 11.60
N ASN A 488 15.64 5.36 11.55
CA ASN A 488 14.40 4.93 10.85
C ASN A 488 13.28 4.45 11.78
N THR A 489 13.53 4.45 13.08
CA THR A 489 12.56 4.12 14.12
C THR A 489 12.18 5.41 14.84
N SER A 490 10.89 5.69 14.99
CA SER A 490 10.47 6.70 15.96
C SER A 490 11.00 6.26 17.34
N ASN A 491 11.92 7.05 17.92
CA ASN A 491 12.55 6.77 19.21
C ASN A 491 11.56 6.80 20.38
N ASP A 492 10.29 7.13 20.13
CA ASP A 492 9.28 7.23 21.16
C ASP A 492 8.39 5.98 21.13
N LEU A 493 8.62 5.07 22.08
CA LEU A 493 7.48 4.47 22.75
C LEU A 493 6.79 5.63 23.47
N PRO A 494 5.57 6.05 23.10
CA PRO A 494 4.88 7.16 23.78
C PRO A 494 4.54 6.84 25.25
N THR A 495 4.88 5.63 25.70
CA THR A 495 4.52 5.06 26.98
C THR A 495 5.75 5.02 27.87
N SER A 496 5.64 5.57 29.09
CA SER A 496 6.64 5.43 30.16
C SER A 496 6.84 3.98 30.62
N VAL A 497 6.00 3.05 30.13
CA VAL A 497 6.09 1.62 30.42
C VAL A 497 7.23 1.02 29.60
N ARG A 498 8.26 0.54 30.30
CA ARG A 498 9.39 -0.21 29.73
C ARG A 498 9.36 -1.64 30.28
N PRO A 499 8.64 -2.57 29.62
CA PRO A 499 8.54 -3.97 30.04
C PRO A 499 9.89 -4.64 30.18
N SER A 500 10.13 -5.39 31.25
CA SER A 500 11.42 -6.03 31.50
C SER A 500 11.87 -6.99 30.38
N ASP A 501 10.93 -7.60 29.68
CA ASP A 501 11.16 -8.52 28.57
C ASP A 501 11.33 -7.83 27.20
N LYS A 502 11.41 -6.49 27.17
CA LYS A 502 11.66 -5.66 25.97
C LYS A 502 10.55 -5.69 24.92
N ARG A 503 9.35 -6.19 25.23
CA ARG A 503 8.22 -6.07 24.29
C ARG A 503 7.95 -4.60 23.97
N TYR A 504 7.68 -4.33 22.70
CA TYR A 504 7.43 -3.00 22.18
C TYR A 504 5.95 -2.61 22.34
N GLY A 505 5.04 -3.53 22.00
CA GLY A 505 3.62 -3.26 22.01
C GLY A 505 2.79 -4.53 21.96
N CYS A 506 1.50 -4.39 22.20
CA CYS A 506 0.51 -5.43 21.99
C CYS A 506 -0.29 -5.13 20.73
N VAL A 507 -0.47 -6.15 19.89
CA VAL A 507 -1.20 -6.04 18.63
C VAL A 507 -2.28 -7.10 18.55
N PRO A 508 -3.33 -6.92 17.74
CA PRO A 508 -4.30 -7.97 17.46
C PRO A 508 -3.59 -9.25 17.00
N LYS A 509 -3.90 -10.37 17.64
CA LYS A 509 -3.40 -11.68 17.22
C LYS A 509 -4.20 -12.13 16.00
N GLY A 510 -3.51 -12.32 14.88
CA GLY A 510 -4.10 -12.77 13.63
C GLY A 510 -3.30 -13.91 13.00
N ASP A 511 -3.98 -14.69 12.16
CA ASP A 511 -3.32 -15.72 11.34
C ASP A 511 -2.43 -15.02 10.30
N ALA A 512 -1.11 -15.21 10.40
CA ALA A 512 -0.24 -14.87 9.28
C ALA A 512 -0.32 -16.00 8.24
N ILE A 513 -0.24 -15.60 6.98
CA ILE A 513 0.05 -16.55 5.91
C ILE A 513 1.57 -16.74 5.96
N GLN A 514 2.02 -17.88 6.54
CA GLN A 514 3.42 -18.29 6.52
C GLN A 514 3.85 -18.70 5.10
#